data_AF-A0A7K2JJW3-F1
#
_entry.id   AF-A0A7K2JJW3-F1
#
_cell.length_a   1.000
_cell.length_b   1.000
_cell.length_c   1.000
_cell.angle_alpha   90.00
_cell.angle_beta   90.00
_cell.angle_gamma   90.00
#
_symmetry.space_group_name_H-M   'P 1'
#
loop_
_entity.id
_entity.type
_entity.pdbx_description
1 polymer ?
#
loop_
_entity_poly.entity_id
_entity_poly.type
_entity_poly.pdbx_seq_one_letter_code
_entity_poly.pdbx_strand_id
1 'polypeptide(L)'
;DTQLARMAKLVEDAQNGKAAAQRLADRISAVFVPVVIALALATLGFWIGNGAGPTAAFTAAVAVLIIACPCALGLATPTALMVGTGRGAQLGILIKGPEVLESTRRADTIVLDKTGTVTTGRMTLLAVHTAAGRGPR
;
A
#
# COMPACT_ATOMS: atom_id res chain seq x y z
N ASP A 1 -9.64 -30.56 -15.56
CA ASP A 1 -9.17 -29.54 -14.60
C ASP A 1 -7.66 -29.57 -14.43
N THR A 2 -6.94 -28.65 -15.08
CA THR A 2 -5.47 -28.67 -15.16
C THR A 2 -4.83 -27.77 -14.11
N GLN A 3 -3.58 -28.07 -13.71
CA GLN A 3 -2.76 -27.23 -12.83
C GLN A 3 -2.62 -25.79 -13.35
N LEU A 4 -2.64 -25.61 -14.68
CA LEU A 4 -2.61 -24.32 -15.37
C LEU A 4 -3.84 -23.46 -15.10
N ALA A 5 -5.04 -24.05 -15.06
CA ALA A 5 -6.26 -23.32 -14.72
C ALA A 5 -6.25 -22.84 -13.26
N ARG A 6 -5.59 -23.62 -12.37
CA ARG A 6 -5.41 -23.26 -10.96
C ARG A 6 -4.39 -22.15 -10.77
N MET A 7 -3.30 -22.16 -11.54
CA MET A 7 -2.31 -21.08 -11.58
C MET A 7 -2.89 -19.79 -12.18
N ALA A 8 -3.64 -19.88 -13.28
CA ALA A 8 -4.31 -18.73 -13.88
C ALA A 8 -5.32 -18.10 -12.91
N LYS A 9 -6.11 -18.92 -12.21
CA LYS A 9 -7.06 -18.47 -11.19
C LYS A 9 -6.37 -17.82 -9.98
N LEU A 10 -5.25 -18.37 -9.51
CA LEU A 10 -4.44 -17.76 -8.44
C LEU A 10 -3.84 -16.41 -8.86
N VAL A 11 -3.45 -16.26 -10.12
CA VAL A 11 -2.94 -15.00 -10.67
C VAL A 11 -4.07 -13.97 -10.80
N GLU A 12 -5.24 -14.38 -11.27
CA GLU A 12 -6.41 -13.52 -11.42
C GLU A 12 -6.99 -13.06 -10.07
N ASP A 13 -7.05 -13.96 -9.09
CA ASP A 13 -7.44 -13.66 -7.71
C ASP A 13 -6.42 -12.72 -7.02
N ALA A 14 -5.13 -12.83 -7.38
CA ALA A 14 -4.08 -11.93 -6.88
C ALA A 14 -4.14 -10.52 -7.51
N GLN A 15 -4.62 -10.40 -8.76
CA GLN A 15 -4.74 -9.11 -9.46
C GLN A 15 -6.03 -8.33 -9.15
N ASN A 16 -7.07 -9.00 -8.65
CA ASN A 16 -8.34 -8.35 -8.27
C ASN A 16 -8.36 -7.73 -6.85
N GLY A 17 -7.22 -7.75 -6.15
CA GLY A 17 -7.10 -7.18 -4.81
C GLY A 17 -7.06 -5.66 -4.83
N LYS A 18 -8.18 -4.99 -4.49
CA LYS A 18 -8.17 -3.54 -4.19
C LYS A 18 -7.06 -3.22 -3.17
N ALA A 19 -6.12 -2.34 -3.53
CA ALA A 19 -5.06 -1.85 -2.64
C ALA A 19 -5.62 -1.46 -1.26
N ALA A 20 -4.94 -1.87 -0.19
CA ALA A 20 -5.43 -1.68 1.17
C ALA A 20 -5.45 -0.20 1.57
N ALA A 21 -4.58 0.64 1.02
CA ALA A 21 -4.62 2.09 1.25
C ALA A 21 -5.89 2.74 0.68
N GLN A 22 -6.44 2.20 -0.41
CA GLN A 22 -7.73 2.65 -0.94
C GLN A 22 -8.86 2.31 0.04
N ARG A 23 -8.82 1.11 0.65
CA ARG A 23 -9.76 0.71 1.71
C ARG A 23 -9.59 1.52 3.00
N LEU A 24 -8.37 2.00 3.29
CA LEU A 24 -8.09 2.84 4.45
C LEU A 24 -8.73 4.22 4.30
N ALA A 25 -8.58 4.84 3.12
CA ALA A 25 -9.22 6.11 2.79
C ALA A 25 -10.76 6.01 2.84
N ASP A 26 -11.33 4.91 2.31
CA ASP A 26 -12.77 4.65 2.36
C ASP A 26 -13.26 4.49 3.81
N ARG A 27 -12.52 3.74 4.65
CA ARG A 27 -12.89 3.52 6.06
C ARG A 27 -12.83 4.81 6.88
N ILE A 28 -11.82 5.66 6.65
CA ILE A 28 -11.72 6.96 7.32
C ILE A 28 -12.89 7.84 6.89
N SER A 29 -13.17 7.93 5.59
CA SER A 29 -14.27 8.73 5.06
C SER A 29 -15.63 8.27 5.60
N ALA A 30 -15.83 6.95 5.74
CA ALA A 30 -17.06 6.37 6.27
C ALA A 30 -17.37 6.80 7.72
N VAL A 31 -16.36 7.15 8.51
CA VAL A 31 -16.52 7.65 9.89
C VAL A 31 -16.47 9.17 9.94
N PHE A 32 -15.57 9.79 9.17
CA PHE A 32 -15.33 11.23 9.20
C PHE A 32 -16.53 12.03 8.70
N VAL A 33 -17.14 11.61 7.58
CA VAL A 33 -18.31 12.30 6.99
C VAL A 33 -19.49 12.39 7.96
N PRO A 34 -19.98 11.29 8.58
CA PRO A 34 -21.10 11.39 9.53
C PRO A 34 -20.77 12.21 10.78
N VAL A 35 -19.52 12.18 11.27
CA VAL A 35 -19.09 13.01 12.41
C VAL A 35 -19.16 14.50 12.08
N VAL A 36 -18.65 14.89 10.90
CA VAL A 36 -18.69 16.30 10.44
C VAL A 36 -20.12 16.79 10.25
N ILE A 37 -21.00 15.95 9.68
CA ILE A 37 -22.42 16.26 9.54
C ILE A 37 -23.07 16.46 10.92
N ALA A 38 -22.79 15.59 11.88
CA ALA A 38 -23.30 15.73 13.24
C ALA A 38 -22.84 17.03 13.90
N LEU A 39 -21.57 17.40 13.75
CA LEU A 39 -21.02 18.66 14.26
C LEU A 39 -21.64 19.90 13.58
N ALA A 40 -21.86 19.84 12.27
CA ALA A 40 -22.52 20.92 11.54
C ALA A 40 -23.96 21.13 12.00
N LEU A 41 -24.73 20.04 12.19
CA LEU A 41 -26.09 20.08 12.74
C LEU A 41 -26.10 20.56 14.19
N ALA A 42 -25.16 20.12 15.03
CA ALA A 42 -25.03 20.59 16.40
C ALA A 42 -24.73 22.09 16.46
N THR A 43 -23.85 22.58 15.58
CA THR A 43 -23.52 24.00 15.48
C THR A 43 -24.74 24.82 15.05
N LEU A 44 -25.49 24.34 14.04
CA LEU A 44 -26.72 24.98 13.60
C LEU A 44 -27.76 25.06 14.73
N GLY A 45 -28.00 23.95 15.42
CA GLY A 45 -28.94 23.88 16.55
C GLY A 45 -28.52 24.77 17.72
N PHE A 46 -27.23 24.80 18.05
CA PHE A 46 -26.70 25.64 19.13
C PHE A 46 -26.87 27.13 18.84
N TRP A 47 -26.57 27.57 17.63
CA TRP A 47 -26.69 28.99 17.25
C TRP A 47 -28.16 29.45 17.15
N ILE A 48 -29.05 28.61 16.62
CA ILE A 48 -30.50 28.89 16.63
C ILE A 48 -31.03 28.96 18.06
N GLY A 49 -30.60 28.03 18.93
CA GLY A 49 -31.02 28.01 20.34
C GLY A 49 -30.52 29.20 21.17
N ASN A 50 -29.39 29.80 20.80
CA ASN A 50 -28.85 31.02 21.42
C ASN A 50 -29.49 32.31 20.88
N GLY A 51 -30.49 32.22 19.99
CA GLY A 51 -31.19 33.38 19.45
C GLY A 51 -30.39 34.17 18.40
N ALA A 52 -29.27 33.64 17.93
CA ALA A 52 -28.61 34.19 16.77
C ALA A 52 -29.47 33.90 15.53
N GLY A 53 -29.70 34.91 14.69
CA GLY A 53 -30.60 34.80 13.56
C GLY A 53 -30.29 33.59 12.64
N PRO A 54 -31.29 33.05 11.92
CA PRO A 54 -31.14 31.85 11.09
C PRO A 54 -29.98 31.94 10.07
N THR A 55 -29.70 33.15 9.59
CA THR A 55 -28.58 33.46 8.70
C THR A 55 -27.22 33.23 9.35
N ALA A 56 -27.01 33.71 10.58
CA ALA A 56 -25.75 33.53 11.31
C ALA A 56 -25.49 32.05 11.63
N ALA A 57 -26.52 31.32 12.09
CA ALA A 57 -26.42 29.89 12.38
C ALA A 57 -26.08 29.06 11.15
N PHE A 58 -26.71 29.37 10.01
CA PHE A 58 -26.42 28.68 8.74
C PHE A 58 -25.00 28.96 8.26
N THR A 59 -24.53 30.21 8.40
CA THR A 59 -23.15 30.59 8.02
C THR A 59 -22.12 29.83 8.86
N ALA A 60 -22.36 29.70 10.16
CA ALA A 60 -21.49 28.94 11.07
C ALA A 60 -21.46 27.44 10.70
N ALA A 61 -22.62 26.83 10.41
CA ALA A 61 -22.69 25.42 10.00
C ALA A 61 -21.95 25.15 8.68
N VAL A 62 -22.11 26.04 7.68
CA VAL A 62 -21.40 25.94 6.40
C VAL A 62 -19.90 26.12 6.59
N ALA A 63 -19.46 27.05 7.46
CA ALA A 63 -18.04 27.21 7.77
C ALA A 63 -17.42 25.93 8.36
N VAL A 64 -18.14 25.21 9.22
CA VAL A 64 -17.71 23.91 9.76
C VAL A 64 -17.57 22.86 8.64
N LEU A 65 -18.48 22.83 7.67
CA LEU A 65 -18.36 21.92 6.52
C LEU A 65 -17.16 22.26 5.63
N ILE A 66 -16.93 23.55 5.36
CA ILE A 66 -15.82 24.00 4.51
C ILE A 66 -14.47 23.68 5.16
N ILE A 67 -14.30 24.00 6.45
CA ILE A 67 -13.03 23.77 7.16
C ILE A 67 -12.72 22.27 7.29
N ALA A 68 -13.76 21.42 7.26
CA ALA A 68 -13.62 19.98 7.42
C ALA A 68 -13.22 19.25 6.13
N CYS A 69 -13.12 19.90 4.96
CA CYS A 69 -12.75 19.20 3.72
C CYS A 69 -11.42 18.44 3.88
N PRO A 70 -11.41 17.09 3.76
CA PRO A 70 -10.20 16.29 3.94
C PRO A 70 -9.35 16.28 2.65
N CYS A 71 -9.20 17.43 1.99
CA CYS A 71 -8.68 17.49 0.63
C CYS A 71 -7.20 16.98 0.56
N ALA A 72 -6.43 17.12 1.63
CA ALA A 72 -5.07 16.56 1.75
C ALA A 72 -5.04 15.02 1.85
N LEU A 73 -6.08 14.41 2.43
CA LEU A 73 -6.16 12.97 2.70
C LEU A 73 -6.25 12.17 1.40
N GLY A 74 -6.92 12.72 0.36
CA GLY A 74 -7.03 12.11 -0.96
C GLY A 74 -5.73 12.07 -1.77
N LEU A 75 -4.76 12.95 -1.47
CA LEU A 75 -3.48 13.04 -2.19
C LEU A 75 -2.30 12.45 -1.42
N ALA A 76 -2.41 12.31 -0.09
CA ALA A 76 -1.32 11.81 0.73
C ALA A 76 -0.83 10.41 0.31
N THR A 77 -1.76 9.48 0.07
CA THR A 77 -1.44 8.10 -0.34
C THR A 77 -0.76 8.02 -1.72
N PRO A 78 -1.32 8.57 -2.82
CA PRO A 78 -0.70 8.45 -4.14
C PRO A 78 0.66 9.15 -4.22
N THR A 79 0.84 10.29 -3.53
CA THR A 79 2.13 11.00 -3.51
C THR A 79 3.20 10.20 -2.78
N ALA A 80 2.89 9.62 -1.62
CA ALA A 80 3.82 8.76 -0.90
C ALA A 80 4.24 7.53 -1.73
N LEU A 81 3.28 6.88 -2.42
CA LEU A 81 3.56 5.73 -3.28
C LEU A 81 4.39 6.10 -4.52
N MET A 82 4.11 7.25 -5.14
CA MET A 82 4.86 7.72 -6.31
C MET A 82 6.31 8.05 -5.96
N VAL A 83 6.55 8.77 -4.86
CA VAL A 83 7.91 9.08 -4.40
C VAL A 83 8.63 7.81 -3.93
N GLY A 84 7.94 6.92 -3.23
CA GLY A 84 8.50 5.65 -2.75
C GLY A 84 8.94 4.73 -3.90
N THR A 85 8.09 4.55 -4.92
CA THR A 85 8.44 3.74 -6.10
C THR A 85 9.55 4.39 -6.93
N GLY A 86 9.52 5.72 -7.09
CA GLY A 86 10.60 6.47 -7.75
C GLY A 86 11.96 6.27 -7.06
N ARG A 87 11.98 6.32 -5.72
CA ARG A 87 13.21 6.07 -4.95
C ARG A 87 13.65 4.60 -5.02
N GLY A 88 12.72 3.65 -4.99
CA GLY A 88 13.02 2.22 -5.17
C GLY A 88 13.66 1.92 -6.52
N ALA A 89 13.17 2.54 -7.59
CA ALA A 89 13.72 2.40 -8.93
C ALA A 89 15.17 2.90 -9.01
N GLN A 90 15.51 4.00 -8.32
CA GLN A 90 16.88 4.51 -8.23
C GLN A 90 17.85 3.54 -7.51
N LEU A 91 17.32 2.63 -6.69
CA LEU A 91 18.09 1.59 -6.00
C LEU A 91 18.12 0.26 -6.79
N GLY A 92 17.61 0.24 -8.03
CA GLY A 92 17.52 -0.97 -8.85
C GLY A 92 16.37 -1.90 -8.48
N ILE A 93 15.41 -1.44 -7.67
CA ILE A 93 14.25 -2.22 -7.23
C ILE A 93 13.03 -1.81 -8.06
N LEU A 94 12.59 -2.68 -8.97
CA LEU A 94 11.39 -2.47 -9.78
C LEU A 94 10.15 -2.98 -9.04
N ILE A 95 9.30 -2.05 -8.59
CA ILE A 95 8.07 -2.35 -7.86
C ILE A 95 6.90 -2.37 -8.85
N LYS A 96 6.28 -3.53 -9.06
CA LYS A 96 5.10 -3.69 -9.92
C LYS A 96 3.80 -3.42 -9.14
N GLY A 97 3.48 -2.15 -8.94
CA GLY A 97 2.21 -1.72 -8.35
C GLY A 97 2.26 -1.47 -6.83
N PRO A 98 1.31 -0.70 -6.30
CA PRO A 98 1.27 -0.31 -4.88
C PRO A 98 0.98 -1.47 -3.93
N GLU A 99 0.32 -2.53 -4.38
CA GLU A 99 -0.01 -3.71 -3.59
C GLU A 99 1.25 -4.45 -3.11
N VAL A 100 2.32 -4.41 -3.91
CA VAL A 100 3.62 -5.03 -3.58
C VAL A 100 4.29 -4.31 -2.42
N LEU A 101 4.20 -2.98 -2.36
CA LEU A 101 4.74 -2.19 -1.24
C LEU A 101 3.99 -2.50 0.06
N GLU A 102 2.68 -2.67 -0.02
CA GLU A 102 1.85 -2.99 1.14
C GLU A 102 2.03 -4.43 1.64
N SER A 103 2.13 -5.40 0.73
CA SER A 103 2.35 -6.81 1.10
C SER A 103 3.75 -7.00 1.68
N THR A 104 4.76 -6.34 1.11
CA THR A 104 6.14 -6.38 1.61
C THR A 104 6.23 -5.80 3.03
N ARG A 105 5.42 -4.80 3.40
CA ARG A 105 5.37 -4.27 4.78
C ARG A 105 4.96 -5.34 5.80
N ARG A 106 4.16 -6.33 5.41
CA ARG A 106 3.71 -7.42 6.30
C ARG A 106 4.55 -8.69 6.16
N ALA A 107 5.45 -8.75 5.18
CA ALA A 107 6.29 -9.90 4.97
C ALA A 107 7.35 -10.00 6.09
N ASP A 108 7.25 -11.06 6.87
CA ASP A 108 8.15 -11.41 7.97
C ASP A 108 9.19 -12.47 7.56
N THR A 109 8.87 -13.25 6.52
CA THR A 109 9.68 -14.37 6.04
C THR A 109 10.03 -14.20 4.57
N ILE A 110 11.33 -14.27 4.24
CA ILE A 110 11.83 -14.21 2.87
C ILE A 110 12.37 -15.59 2.48
N VAL A 111 11.71 -16.24 1.51
CA VAL A 111 12.19 -17.49 0.92
C VAL A 111 12.87 -17.15 -0.40
N LEU A 112 14.16 -17.45 -0.50
CA LEU A 112 14.96 -17.17 -1.69
C LEU A 112 15.19 -18.45 -2.48
N ASP A 113 15.04 -18.37 -3.80
CA ASP A 113 15.56 -19.42 -4.67
C ASP A 113 17.10 -19.42 -4.61
N LYS A 114 17.72 -20.59 -4.73
CA LYS A 114 19.18 -20.69 -4.66
C LYS A 114 19.82 -20.34 -5.99
N THR A 115 19.35 -20.95 -7.07
CA THR A 115 20.04 -20.93 -8.37
C THR A 115 19.69 -19.67 -9.14
N GLY A 116 20.67 -18.79 -9.39
CA GLY A 116 20.43 -17.53 -10.10
C GLY A 116 19.90 -16.39 -9.24
N THR A 117 19.58 -16.62 -7.97
CA THR A 117 19.23 -15.57 -6.99
C THR A 117 20.32 -15.45 -5.92
N VAL A 118 20.50 -16.45 -5.06
CA VAL A 118 21.59 -16.47 -4.05
C VAL A 118 22.93 -16.81 -4.71
N THR A 119 22.91 -17.68 -5.71
CA THR A 119 24.09 -18.08 -6.49
C THR A 119 24.02 -17.52 -7.89
N THR A 120 25.17 -17.45 -8.57
CA THR A 120 25.26 -16.96 -9.95
C THR A 120 24.58 -17.85 -10.98
N GLY A 121 24.17 -19.07 -10.60
CA GLY A 121 23.60 -20.07 -11.52
C GLY A 121 24.60 -20.62 -12.53
N ARG A 122 25.91 -20.34 -12.37
CA ARG A 122 26.97 -20.83 -13.24
C ARG A 122 27.83 -21.87 -12.52
N MET A 123 28.02 -23.04 -13.13
CA MET A 123 28.87 -24.09 -12.58
C MET A 123 30.35 -23.68 -12.67
N THR A 124 31.05 -23.77 -11.54
CA THR A 124 32.49 -23.48 -11.44
C THR A 124 33.21 -24.62 -10.73
N LEU A 125 34.41 -24.96 -11.22
CA LEU A 125 35.29 -25.92 -10.56
C LEU A 125 35.87 -25.25 -9.31
N LEU A 126 35.52 -25.78 -8.13
CA LEU A 126 35.98 -25.23 -6.84
C LEU A 126 37.33 -25.81 -6.40
N ALA A 127 37.52 -27.11 -6.59
CA ALA A 127 38.72 -27.79 -6.15
C ALA A 127 39.00 -29.01 -7.02
N VAL A 128 40.29 -29.30 -7.19
CA VAL A 128 40.79 -30.56 -7.73
C VAL A 128 41.62 -31.20 -6.64
N HIS A 129 41.24 -32.42 -6.24
CA HIS A 129 42.02 -33.22 -5.31
C HIS A 129 42.67 -34.36 -6.08
N THR A 130 43.99 -34.28 -6.26
CA THR A 130 44.77 -35.33 -6.93
C THR A 130 45.22 -36.38 -5.91
N ALA A 131 45.21 -37.64 -6.33
CA ALA A 131 45.80 -38.72 -5.53
C ALA A 131 47.35 -38.66 -5.61
N ALA A 132 48.03 -39.18 -4.58
CA ALA A 132 49.49 -39.24 -4.58
C ALA A 132 49.99 -40.08 -5.78
N GLY A 133 50.82 -39.46 -6.63
CA GLY A 133 51.32 -40.08 -7.86
C GLY A 133 52.11 -41.36 -7.56
N ARG A 134 51.75 -42.47 -8.22
CA ARG A 134 52.57 -43.68 -8.21
C ARG A 134 53.67 -43.50 -9.26
N GLY A 135 54.92 -43.36 -8.81
CA GLY A 135 56.07 -43.23 -9.71
C GLY A 135 56.22 -44.43 -10.64
N PRO A 136 56.84 -44.25 -11.83
CA PRO A 136 57.04 -45.32 -12.79
C PRO A 136 57.91 -46.41 -12.16
N ARG A 137 57.47 -47.67 -12.30
CA ARG A 137 58.23 -48.86 -11.93
C ARG A 137 59.33 -49.13 -12.95
#